data_AF-A0A2R6QKZ8-F1
#
_entry.id   AF-A0A2R6QKZ8-F1
#
_cell.length_a   1.000
_cell.length_b   1.000
_cell.length_c   1.000
_cell.angle_alpha   90.00
_cell.angle_beta   90.00
_cell.angle_gamma   90.00
#
_symmetry.space_group_name_H-M   'P 1'
#
loop_
_entity.id
_entity.type
_entity.pdbx_description
1 polymer ?
#
loop_
_entity_poly.entity_id
_entity_poly.type
_entity_poly.pdbx_seq_one_letter_code
_entity_poly.pdbx_strand_id
1 'polypeptide(L)'
;MDPQAFIRLSIGALALRVPGTAKPRFNALESPCSCEIRLRGFPVQTTSVPLVSSPEAIPDPQSIASSFYLEKSDLKALLTPGCFYASHACLEIAVFSRRKGSHCGIGMKRQQIGTFKLEVGPEWGEGKPAILFNGWIGIGKSTQDNGQHGAELHLRIKLDPDPRYVFQFEDETKLSPQIVQMQGTIKQPIFSCKFSQDRVSQADPLNAFWSFSGDRPDQETERRERKGWKVKIHDLSGSAVAAAFITTPFVPSTGCDWVARSNPGTWLIVRPDTFRHESWQPWGKLEAWRERGTRDLICCRFHLLSEAHEGGGGELLMSEIFLNSEKGGEFFIDTDRQVRAAAAATPVPSPQSSGDYAGLSPVVGGFVMSCRVQGEGKSSKPLVQLAMRHVMCVEDAAIFMALAAAVDLSIEACRPFRRKIRRRTRHSW
;
A
#
# COMPACT_ATOMS: atom_id res chain seq x y z
N MET A 1 16.30 -17.67 4.45
CA MET A 1 15.65 -16.45 4.98
C MET A 1 14.59 -16.91 5.95
N ASP A 2 14.54 -16.35 7.17
CA ASP A 2 13.56 -16.76 8.18
C ASP A 2 12.46 -15.70 8.38
N PRO A 3 11.18 -16.04 8.16
CA PRO A 3 10.10 -15.08 8.26
C PRO A 3 9.76 -14.77 9.72
N GLN A 4 9.28 -13.55 9.95
CA GLN A 4 8.67 -13.14 11.21
C GLN A 4 7.18 -13.45 11.21
N ALA A 5 6.64 -13.71 12.40
CA ALA A 5 5.22 -13.96 12.59
C ALA A 5 4.42 -12.65 12.51
N PHE A 6 3.49 -12.62 11.57
CA PHE A 6 2.49 -11.58 11.38
C PHE A 6 1.12 -12.25 11.23
N ILE A 7 0.07 -11.52 11.58
CA ILE A 7 -1.30 -12.02 11.54
C ILE A 7 -2.16 -11.05 10.76
N ARG A 8 -2.96 -11.58 9.83
CA ARG A 8 -3.94 -10.82 9.08
C ARG A 8 -5.32 -11.04 9.68
N LEU A 9 -5.94 -9.96 10.14
CA LEU A 9 -7.35 -9.90 10.50
C LEU A 9 -8.15 -9.42 9.31
N SER A 10 -8.98 -10.29 8.74
CA SER A 10 -9.85 -9.99 7.60
C SER A 10 -11.30 -9.87 8.04
N ILE A 11 -11.95 -8.78 7.64
CA ILE A 11 -13.37 -8.53 7.82
C ILE A 11 -14.01 -8.58 6.43
N GLY A 12 -14.94 -9.50 6.24
CA GLY A 12 -15.56 -9.80 4.95
C GLY A 12 -17.04 -10.08 5.05
N ALA A 13 -17.66 -10.40 3.91
CA ALA A 13 -19.06 -10.80 3.80
C ALA A 13 -20.03 -9.81 4.47
N LEU A 14 -19.75 -8.50 4.39
CA LEU A 14 -20.60 -7.47 5.02
C LEU A 14 -21.93 -7.36 4.28
N ALA A 15 -23.04 -7.50 5.00
CA ALA A 15 -24.37 -7.23 4.46
C ALA A 15 -25.32 -6.76 5.57
N LEU A 16 -26.22 -5.83 5.24
CA LEU A 16 -27.22 -5.31 6.17
C LEU A 16 -28.61 -5.79 5.76
N ARG A 17 -29.43 -6.26 6.70
CA ARG A 17 -30.86 -6.50 6.47
C ARG A 17 -31.69 -5.91 7.60
N VAL A 18 -32.92 -5.53 7.28
CA VAL A 18 -33.88 -4.95 8.24
C VAL A 18 -35.17 -5.78 8.16
N PRO A 19 -35.43 -6.69 9.10
CA PRO A 19 -36.62 -7.54 9.04
C PRO A 19 -37.90 -6.72 9.31
N GLY A 20 -38.95 -6.90 8.50
CA GLY A 20 -40.31 -6.42 8.83
C GLY A 20 -40.93 -5.29 8.00
N THR A 21 -40.32 -4.81 6.91
CA THR A 21 -41.01 -3.88 6.00
C THR A 21 -41.76 -4.63 4.89
N ALA A 22 -43.00 -5.05 5.16
CA ALA A 22 -43.91 -5.63 4.16
C ALA A 22 -44.34 -4.64 3.05
N LYS A 23 -44.01 -3.36 3.20
CA LYS A 23 -43.98 -2.34 2.14
C LYS A 23 -42.87 -1.34 2.49
N PRO A 24 -42.08 -0.85 1.53
CA PRO A 24 -41.07 0.14 1.83
C PRO A 24 -41.79 1.47 2.10
N ARG A 25 -42.00 1.84 3.37
CA ARG A 25 -42.24 3.26 3.74
C ARG A 25 -40.99 4.11 3.51
N PHE A 26 -39.91 3.48 3.08
CA PHE A 26 -38.78 4.12 2.46
C PHE A 26 -38.97 4.12 0.94
N ASN A 27 -39.42 5.24 0.37
CA ASN A 27 -38.99 5.61 -0.99
C ASN A 27 -37.47 5.93 -0.98
N ALA A 28 -36.66 5.03 -0.40
CA ALA A 28 -35.21 5.09 -0.37
C ALA A 28 -34.68 4.11 -1.41
N LEU A 29 -34.93 4.44 -2.67
CA LEU A 29 -33.97 4.11 -3.70
C LEU A 29 -32.59 4.57 -3.17
N GLU A 30 -31.63 3.65 -3.05
CA GLU A 30 -30.20 3.96 -3.20
C GLU A 30 -29.55 4.91 -2.17
N SER A 31 -29.81 4.77 -0.87
CA SER A 31 -28.93 5.41 0.13
C SER A 31 -27.85 4.42 0.59
N PRO A 32 -26.60 4.52 0.11
CA PRO A 32 -25.55 3.58 0.50
C PRO A 32 -25.31 3.66 2.01
N CYS A 33 -25.46 2.53 2.69
CA CYS A 33 -25.01 2.40 4.08
C CYS A 33 -23.50 2.30 4.09
N SER A 34 -22.86 2.89 5.11
CA SER A 34 -21.41 2.83 5.28
C SER A 34 -21.07 2.27 6.64
N CYS A 35 -20.06 1.42 6.71
CA CYS A 35 -19.45 0.96 7.94
C CYS A 35 -18.17 1.73 8.25
N GLU A 36 -17.97 2.03 9.52
CA GLU A 36 -16.67 2.38 10.08
C GLU A 36 -16.15 1.21 10.90
N ILE A 37 -14.98 0.70 10.53
CA ILE A 37 -14.31 -0.44 11.15
C ILE A 37 -13.13 0.10 11.92
N ARG A 38 -13.11 -0.16 13.23
CA ARG A 38 -12.17 0.43 14.19
C ARG A 38 -11.49 -0.66 14.99
N LEU A 39 -10.17 -0.57 15.06
CA LEU A 39 -9.33 -1.38 15.94
C LEU A 39 -8.36 -0.44 16.65
N ARG A 40 -8.22 -0.59 17.98
CA ARG A 40 -7.38 0.28 18.81
C ARG A 40 -5.94 0.30 18.26
N GLY A 41 -5.36 1.47 18.07
CA GLY A 41 -4.00 1.64 17.54
C GLY A 41 -3.89 1.65 16.01
N PHE A 42 -4.99 1.38 15.29
CA PHE A 42 -5.02 1.35 13.83
C PHE A 42 -5.90 2.47 13.25
N PRO A 43 -5.63 2.93 12.02
CA PRO A 43 -6.48 3.91 11.36
C PRO A 43 -7.87 3.32 11.07
N VAL A 44 -8.91 4.15 11.25
CA VAL A 44 -10.30 3.78 10.97
C VAL A 44 -10.47 3.52 9.48
N GLN A 45 -11.03 2.37 9.13
CA GLN A 45 -11.34 2.01 7.74
C GLN A 45 -12.84 2.19 7.48
N THR A 46 -13.20 2.82 6.36
CA THR A 46 -14.62 3.03 5.97
C THR A 46 -14.92 2.26 4.70
N THR A 47 -16.05 1.57 4.66
CA THR A 47 -16.51 0.78 3.50
C THR A 47 -18.01 0.91 3.32
N SER A 48 -18.52 0.75 2.09
CA SER A 48 -19.96 0.58 1.86
C SER A 48 -20.44 -0.78 2.34
N VAL A 49 -21.70 -0.87 2.73
CA VAL A 49 -22.38 -2.13 3.06
C VAL A 49 -23.62 -2.30 2.21
N PRO A 50 -23.74 -3.41 1.46
CA PRO A 50 -24.91 -3.70 0.66
C PRO A 50 -26.12 -3.97 1.56
N LEU A 51 -27.27 -3.43 1.17
CA LEU A 51 -28.55 -3.75 1.78
C LEU A 51 -29.13 -4.99 1.09
N VAL A 52 -29.47 -6.00 1.87
CA VAL A 52 -30.01 -7.28 1.40
C VAL A 52 -31.49 -7.36 1.77
N SER A 53 -32.34 -7.51 0.75
CA SER A 53 -33.80 -7.56 0.89
C SER A 53 -34.36 -8.99 1.00
N SER A 54 -33.60 -10.01 0.54
CA SER A 54 -34.02 -11.41 0.59
C SER A 54 -33.37 -12.14 1.77
N PRO A 55 -34.14 -12.91 2.57
CA PRO A 55 -33.59 -13.71 3.67
C PRO A 55 -32.65 -14.84 3.20
N GLU A 56 -32.72 -15.24 1.92
CA GLU A 56 -31.93 -16.31 1.32
C GLU A 56 -30.61 -15.84 0.68
N ALA A 57 -30.39 -14.53 0.55
CA ALA A 57 -29.18 -14.02 -0.08
C ALA A 57 -27.98 -14.24 0.85
N ILE A 58 -27.08 -15.12 0.44
CA ILE A 58 -25.83 -15.41 1.12
C ILE A 58 -24.78 -14.41 0.64
N PRO A 59 -24.22 -13.56 1.51
CA PRO A 59 -23.14 -12.66 1.13
C PRO A 59 -21.93 -13.45 0.66
N ASP A 60 -21.22 -12.94 -0.35
CA ASP A 60 -20.04 -13.63 -0.89
C ASP A 60 -19.00 -13.88 0.22
N PRO A 61 -18.72 -15.16 0.55
CA PRO A 61 -17.82 -15.52 1.64
C PRO A 61 -16.35 -15.22 1.34
N GLN A 62 -16.00 -14.91 0.08
CA GLN A 62 -14.66 -14.52 -0.36
C GLN A 62 -14.47 -13.00 -0.38
N SER A 63 -15.56 -12.22 -0.29
CA SER A 63 -15.48 -10.77 -0.26
C SER A 63 -14.77 -10.27 1.01
N ILE A 64 -13.73 -9.44 0.83
CA ILE A 64 -13.00 -8.81 1.93
C ILE A 64 -13.27 -7.31 1.89
N ALA A 65 -13.89 -6.80 2.94
CA ALA A 65 -14.22 -5.38 3.09
C ALA A 65 -13.06 -4.58 3.69
N SER A 66 -12.34 -5.19 4.64
CA SER A 66 -11.25 -4.54 5.39
C SER A 66 -10.25 -5.57 5.90
N SER A 67 -8.99 -5.15 6.04
CA SER A 67 -7.94 -5.98 6.64
C SER A 67 -7.03 -5.16 7.55
N PHE A 68 -6.62 -5.76 8.66
CA PHE A 68 -5.58 -5.26 9.53
C PHE A 68 -4.42 -6.27 9.57
N TYR A 69 -3.21 -5.77 9.63
CA TYR A 69 -2.00 -6.58 9.72
C TYR A 69 -1.36 -6.29 11.07
N LEU A 70 -1.18 -7.34 11.87
CA LEU A 70 -0.79 -7.25 13.26
C LEU A 70 0.59 -7.88 13.45
N GLU A 71 1.50 -7.12 14.03
CA GLU A 71 2.78 -7.60 14.55
C GLU A 71 2.61 -8.14 15.98
N LYS A 72 3.62 -8.88 16.45
CA LYS A 72 3.65 -9.38 17.83
C LYS A 72 3.53 -8.26 18.88
N SER A 73 4.13 -7.10 18.61
CA SER A 73 4.01 -5.88 19.43
C SER A 73 2.58 -5.35 19.46
N ASP A 74 1.90 -5.32 18.31
CA ASP A 74 0.52 -4.83 18.21
C ASP A 74 -0.44 -5.72 18.99
N LEU A 75 -0.31 -7.04 18.86
CA LEU A 75 -1.11 -8.00 19.63
C LEU A 75 -0.88 -7.84 21.12
N LYS A 76 0.38 -7.69 21.55
CA LYS A 76 0.70 -7.42 22.96
C LYS A 76 0.05 -6.12 23.44
N ALA A 77 0.07 -5.07 22.62
CA ALA A 77 -0.55 -3.78 22.96
C ALA A 77 -2.08 -3.88 23.03
N LEU A 78 -2.72 -4.66 22.16
CA LEU A 78 -4.17 -4.91 22.17
C LEU A 78 -4.61 -5.72 23.39
N LEU A 79 -3.81 -6.71 23.80
CA LEU A 79 -4.08 -7.56 24.97
C LEU A 79 -3.75 -6.87 26.30
N THR A 80 -2.96 -5.79 26.28
CA THR A 80 -2.62 -5.03 27.49
C THR A 80 -3.85 -4.26 27.99
N PRO A 81 -4.29 -4.45 29.25
CA PRO A 81 -5.41 -3.72 29.81
C PRO A 81 -5.14 -2.21 29.82
N GLY A 82 -6.15 -1.40 29.46
CA GLY A 82 -6.05 0.05 29.55
C GLY A 82 -5.94 0.52 31.01
N CYS A 83 -5.15 1.56 31.26
CA CYS A 83 -5.21 2.26 32.54
C CYS A 83 -6.53 3.05 32.58
N PHE A 84 -7.29 2.90 33.67
CA PHE A 84 -8.63 3.46 33.91
C PHE A 84 -9.76 2.73 33.16
N TYR A 85 -10.40 1.80 33.88
CA TYR A 85 -11.45 0.86 33.47
C TYR A 85 -10.97 -0.26 32.54
N ALA A 86 -11.28 -1.49 32.94
CA ALA A 86 -10.91 -2.76 32.31
C ALA A 86 -11.57 -2.97 30.92
N SER A 87 -11.35 -2.04 29.99
CA SER A 87 -11.76 -2.18 28.60
C SER A 87 -10.66 -2.92 27.86
N HIS A 88 -10.85 -4.24 27.72
CA HIS A 88 -10.17 -5.03 26.70
C HIS A 88 -10.31 -4.33 25.34
N ALA A 89 -9.26 -4.37 24.52
CA ALA A 89 -9.37 -3.85 23.17
C ALA A 89 -10.44 -4.65 22.41
N CYS A 90 -11.22 -3.97 21.57
CA CYS A 90 -12.23 -4.62 20.74
C CYS A 90 -12.14 -4.12 19.30
N LEU A 91 -12.44 -5.01 18.37
CA LEU A 91 -12.82 -4.66 17.02
C LEU A 91 -14.26 -4.13 17.05
N GLU A 92 -14.46 -2.89 16.63
CA GLU A 92 -15.77 -2.25 16.55
C GLU A 92 -16.15 -2.01 15.09
N ILE A 93 -17.37 -2.41 14.71
CA ILE A 93 -17.94 -2.17 13.38
C ILE A 93 -19.24 -1.39 13.58
N ALA A 94 -19.22 -0.10 13.26
CA ALA A 94 -20.38 0.78 13.39
C ALA A 94 -21.01 1.04 12.01
N VAL A 95 -22.31 0.81 11.90
CA VAL A 95 -23.06 0.96 10.64
C VAL A 95 -23.83 2.27 10.64
N PHE A 96 -23.71 3.03 9.55
CA PHE A 96 -24.37 4.33 9.38
C PHE A 96 -25.24 4.34 8.12
N SER A 97 -26.41 4.95 8.25
CA SER A 97 -27.27 5.31 7.13
C SER A 97 -27.09 6.79 6.77
N ARG A 98 -27.18 7.11 5.48
CA ARG A 98 -27.28 8.49 5.00
C ARG A 98 -28.75 8.92 5.03
N ARG A 99 -29.10 9.90 5.85
CA ARG A 99 -30.37 10.64 5.68
C ARG A 99 -30.16 11.79 4.69
N LYS A 100 -31.00 11.85 3.66
CA LYS A 100 -31.15 13.05 2.83
C LYS A 100 -31.86 14.11 3.69
N GLY A 101 -31.19 15.23 3.95
CA GLY A 101 -31.78 16.35 4.68
C GLY A 101 -32.96 16.93 3.90
N SER A 102 -34.10 17.06 4.55
CA SER A 102 -35.25 17.81 4.04
C SER A 102 -35.00 19.30 4.27
N HIS A 103 -34.74 20.04 3.20
CA HIS A 103 -34.69 21.51 3.06
C HIS A 103 -33.76 22.35 3.98
N CYS A 104 -33.06 23.30 3.34
CA CYS A 104 -32.26 24.41 3.90
C CYS A 104 -30.99 24.07 4.71
N GLY A 105 -29.85 24.02 4.01
CA GLY A 105 -28.57 24.60 4.47
C GLY A 105 -27.79 23.96 5.64
N ILE A 106 -28.34 22.99 6.37
CA ILE A 106 -27.67 22.36 7.51
C ILE A 106 -27.15 20.97 7.11
N GLY A 107 -25.85 20.75 7.31
CA GLY A 107 -25.08 19.62 6.75
C GLY A 107 -25.68 18.23 6.94
N MET A 108 -25.30 17.31 6.05
CA MET A 108 -25.78 15.94 6.02
C MET A 108 -25.45 15.19 7.33
N LYS A 109 -26.47 14.90 8.17
CA LYS A 109 -26.29 14.11 9.39
C LYS A 109 -26.31 12.61 9.06
N ARG A 110 -25.20 11.92 9.33
CA ARG A 110 -25.13 10.44 9.32
C ARG A 110 -25.86 9.90 10.55
N GLN A 111 -26.77 8.95 10.38
CA GLN A 111 -27.46 8.30 11.49
C GLN A 111 -26.85 6.91 11.73
N GLN A 112 -26.41 6.63 12.95
CA GLN A 112 -25.93 5.31 13.33
C GLN A 112 -27.11 4.34 13.44
N ILE A 113 -27.05 3.23 12.70
CA ILE A 113 -28.02 2.13 12.75
C ILE A 113 -27.70 1.23 13.94
N GLY A 114 -26.42 0.93 14.13
CA GLY A 114 -26.00 -0.06 15.10
C GLY A 114 -24.49 -0.27 15.17
N THR A 115 -24.06 -1.06 16.15
CA THR A 115 -22.64 -1.41 16.35
C THR A 115 -22.49 -2.87 16.70
N PHE A 116 -21.55 -3.54 16.03
CA PHE A 116 -21.00 -4.83 16.42
C PHE A 116 -19.66 -4.63 17.15
N LYS A 117 -19.41 -5.42 18.20
CA LYS A 117 -18.14 -5.43 18.93
C LYS A 117 -17.66 -6.86 19.11
N LEU A 118 -16.37 -7.09 18.89
CA LEU A 118 -15.68 -8.34 19.14
C LEU A 118 -14.45 -8.06 20.00
N GLU A 119 -14.36 -8.72 21.15
CA GLU A 119 -13.21 -8.56 22.05
C GLU A 119 -11.95 -9.21 21.45
N VAL A 120 -10.80 -8.59 21.71
CA VAL A 120 -9.50 -9.16 21.35
C VAL A 120 -9.09 -10.16 22.42
N GLY A 121 -9.06 -11.44 22.07
CA GLY A 121 -8.65 -12.52 22.96
C GLY A 121 -7.25 -13.07 22.65
N PRO A 122 -6.72 -13.93 23.54
CA PRO A 122 -5.39 -14.53 23.36
C PRO A 122 -5.28 -15.40 22.11
N GLU A 123 -6.39 -15.93 21.60
CA GLU A 123 -6.46 -16.73 20.37
C GLU A 123 -5.94 -15.96 19.14
N TRP A 124 -5.94 -14.62 19.19
CA TRP A 124 -5.40 -13.77 18.14
C TRP A 124 -3.89 -13.91 17.99
N GLY A 125 -3.18 -14.40 19.00
CA GLY A 125 -1.74 -14.60 19.00
C GLY A 125 -1.27 -16.03 18.74
N GLU A 126 -2.18 -16.99 18.52
CA GLU A 126 -1.83 -18.41 18.39
C GLU A 126 -1.11 -18.75 17.07
N GLY A 127 -1.16 -17.86 16.08
CA GLY A 127 -0.51 -18.07 14.78
C GLY A 127 -1.16 -19.19 13.95
N LYS A 128 -2.42 -19.52 14.24
CA LYS A 128 -3.23 -20.49 13.49
C LYS A 128 -4.40 -19.78 12.80
N PRO A 129 -4.86 -20.27 11.64
CA PRO A 129 -6.08 -19.77 11.04
C PRO A 129 -7.27 -19.97 11.98
N ALA A 130 -8.08 -18.92 12.18
CA ALA A 130 -9.26 -18.98 13.05
C ALA A 130 -10.39 -18.13 12.46
N ILE A 131 -11.63 -18.59 12.65
CA ILE A 131 -12.83 -17.80 12.35
C ILE A 131 -13.38 -17.32 13.68
N LEU A 132 -13.31 -16.02 13.93
CA LEU A 132 -13.77 -15.42 15.18
C LEU A 132 -15.28 -15.19 15.17
N PHE A 133 -15.84 -14.91 14.00
CA PHE A 133 -17.27 -14.72 13.82
C PHE A 133 -17.67 -15.01 12.38
N ASN A 134 -18.82 -15.64 12.18
CA ASN A 134 -19.43 -15.84 10.87
C ASN A 134 -20.94 -15.98 11.00
N GLY A 135 -21.69 -15.02 10.45
CA GLY A 135 -23.15 -15.10 10.40
C GLY A 135 -23.85 -13.76 10.55
N TRP A 136 -25.16 -13.81 10.78
CA TRP A 136 -26.01 -12.64 11.05
C TRP A 136 -26.05 -12.32 12.54
N ILE A 137 -26.00 -11.03 12.88
CA ILE A 137 -26.13 -10.54 14.26
C ILE A 137 -26.92 -9.23 14.32
N GLY A 138 -27.79 -9.08 15.32
CA GLY A 138 -28.50 -7.83 15.57
C GLY A 138 -27.56 -6.73 16.06
N ILE A 139 -27.59 -5.55 15.43
CA ILE A 139 -26.67 -4.44 15.72
C ILE A 139 -27.34 -3.21 16.35
N GLY A 140 -28.68 -3.17 16.40
CA GLY A 140 -29.46 -2.05 16.94
C GLY A 140 -30.01 -2.29 18.35
N LYS A 141 -30.46 -1.21 19.03
CA LYS A 141 -31.20 -1.34 20.29
C LYS A 141 -32.57 -1.97 20.02
N SER A 142 -32.83 -3.14 20.60
CA SER A 142 -34.17 -3.71 20.69
C SER A 142 -35.02 -2.82 21.59
N THR A 143 -36.02 -2.13 21.06
CA THR A 143 -37.13 -1.61 21.87
C THR A 143 -37.99 -2.80 22.25
N GLN A 144 -37.90 -3.23 23.50
CA GLN A 144 -38.52 -4.46 24.04
C GLN A 144 -40.06 -4.50 24.02
N ASP A 145 -40.77 -3.56 23.40
CA ASP A 145 -42.24 -3.45 23.54
C ASP A 145 -43.07 -3.62 22.27
N ASN A 146 -42.51 -4.02 21.11
CA ASN A 146 -43.37 -4.14 19.90
C ASN A 146 -42.96 -5.19 18.83
N GLY A 147 -42.24 -6.25 19.20
CA GLY A 147 -42.00 -7.39 18.29
C GLY A 147 -41.25 -7.08 16.98
N GLN A 148 -40.73 -5.85 16.81
CA GLN A 148 -39.95 -5.45 15.64
C GLN A 148 -38.50 -5.94 15.81
N HIS A 149 -38.09 -6.87 14.95
CA HIS A 149 -36.70 -7.29 14.85
C HIS A 149 -35.84 -6.10 14.40
N GLY A 150 -34.79 -5.81 15.18
CA GLY A 150 -33.84 -4.75 14.84
C GLY A 150 -33.03 -5.06 13.58
N ALA A 151 -32.26 -4.08 13.09
CA ALA A 151 -31.36 -4.28 11.96
C ALA A 151 -30.30 -5.35 12.28
N GLU A 152 -30.04 -6.22 11.32
CA GLU A 152 -29.07 -7.31 11.41
C GLU A 152 -27.93 -7.09 10.41
N LEU A 153 -26.71 -7.36 10.87
CA LEU A 153 -25.48 -7.29 10.08
C LEU A 153 -24.94 -8.70 9.90
N HIS A 154 -24.70 -9.09 8.66
CA HIS A 154 -23.86 -10.23 8.35
C HIS A 154 -22.41 -9.78 8.28
N LEU A 155 -21.51 -10.58 8.83
CA LEU A 155 -20.07 -10.39 8.69
C LEU A 155 -19.33 -11.70 8.92
N ARG A 156 -18.14 -11.79 8.34
CA ARG A 156 -17.16 -12.84 8.59
C ARG A 156 -15.87 -12.21 9.07
N ILE A 157 -15.39 -12.60 10.24
CA ILE A 157 -14.11 -12.17 10.80
C ILE A 157 -13.20 -13.37 10.88
N LYS A 158 -12.04 -13.27 10.22
CA LYS A 158 -11.07 -14.34 10.09
C LYS A 158 -9.68 -13.84 10.47
N LEU A 159 -8.93 -14.68 11.17
CA LEU A 159 -7.50 -14.56 11.40
C LEU A 159 -6.77 -15.55 10.50
N ASP A 160 -5.73 -15.07 9.81
CA ASP A 160 -4.84 -15.89 9.01
C ASP A 160 -3.37 -15.58 9.34
N PRO A 161 -2.49 -16.60 9.44
CA PRO A 161 -1.05 -16.38 9.49
C PRO A 161 -0.59 -15.68 8.21
N ASP A 162 0.22 -14.63 8.36
CA ASP A 162 0.73 -13.83 7.25
C ASP A 162 2.25 -13.63 7.35
N PRO A 163 3.07 -14.69 7.46
CA PRO A 163 4.51 -14.58 7.73
C PRO A 163 5.22 -13.66 6.73
N ARG A 164 6.14 -12.83 7.23
CA ARG A 164 6.85 -11.81 6.42
C ARG A 164 8.34 -11.81 6.65
N TYR A 165 9.10 -11.58 5.58
CA TYR A 165 10.49 -11.19 5.70
C TYR A 165 10.56 -9.69 5.98
N VAL A 166 11.42 -9.30 6.92
CA VAL A 166 11.66 -7.89 7.26
C VAL A 166 13.11 -7.57 6.91
N PHE A 167 13.32 -6.59 6.05
CA PHE A 167 14.63 -6.14 5.63
C PHE A 167 14.85 -4.69 6.05
N GLN A 168 16.10 -4.33 6.32
CA GLN A 168 16.50 -2.97 6.61
C GLN A 168 17.76 -2.62 5.81
N PHE A 169 17.75 -1.46 5.18
CA PHE A 169 18.96 -0.86 4.62
C PHE A 169 19.81 -0.33 5.78
N GLU A 170 21.08 -0.72 5.85
CA GLU A 170 21.93 -0.34 6.98
C GLU A 170 22.31 1.14 6.98
N ASP A 171 22.25 1.79 5.82
CA ASP A 171 22.50 3.22 5.65
C ASP A 171 21.65 3.83 4.52
N GLU A 172 21.90 5.09 4.20
CA GLU A 172 21.26 5.79 3.09
C GLU A 172 21.47 5.07 1.76
N THR A 173 20.40 4.90 0.97
CA THR A 173 20.42 4.21 -0.33
C THR A 173 21.54 4.72 -1.25
N LYS A 174 21.82 6.03 -1.23
CA LYS A 174 22.88 6.66 -2.04
C LYS A 174 24.31 6.28 -1.65
N LEU A 175 24.51 5.84 -0.42
CA LEU A 175 25.82 5.42 0.11
C LEU A 175 26.12 3.96 -0.21
N SER A 176 25.28 3.29 -1.00
CA SER A 176 25.42 1.89 -1.39
C SER A 176 25.50 0.94 -0.17
N PRO A 177 24.43 0.91 0.66
CA PRO A 177 24.44 0.17 1.92
C PRO A 177 24.29 -1.35 1.72
N GLN A 178 24.63 -2.12 2.75
CA GLN A 178 24.13 -3.49 2.85
C GLN A 178 22.64 -3.49 3.22
N ILE A 179 21.95 -4.55 2.81
CA ILE A 179 20.57 -4.82 3.17
C ILE A 179 20.55 -6.08 4.03
N VAL A 180 20.11 -5.90 5.26
CA VAL A 180 20.05 -6.97 6.26
C VAL A 180 18.62 -7.44 6.45
N GLN A 181 18.44 -8.75 6.56
CA GLN A 181 17.23 -9.33 7.10
C GLN A 181 17.24 -9.18 8.64
N MET A 182 16.14 -8.66 9.17
CA MET A 182 15.92 -8.49 10.59
C MET A 182 15.25 -9.74 11.16
N GLN A 183 15.84 -10.32 12.20
CA GLN A 183 15.27 -11.43 12.96
C GLN A 183 15.32 -11.09 14.45
N GLY A 184 14.28 -10.41 14.95
CA GLY A 184 14.29 -9.82 16.29
C GLY A 184 15.43 -8.80 16.41
N THR A 185 16.45 -9.10 17.22
CA THR A 185 17.64 -8.25 17.39
C THR A 185 18.80 -8.63 16.46
N ILE A 186 18.71 -9.75 15.75
CA ILE A 186 19.77 -10.25 14.87
C ILE A 186 19.62 -9.59 13.49
N LYS A 187 20.74 -9.15 12.93
CA LYS A 187 20.85 -8.60 11.58
C LYS A 187 21.69 -9.53 10.73
N GLN A 188 21.10 -10.07 9.66
CA GLN A 188 21.81 -10.94 8.72
C GLN A 188 21.91 -10.27 7.35
N PRO A 189 23.10 -10.01 6.81
CA PRO A 189 23.23 -9.46 5.47
C PRO A 189 22.73 -10.46 4.42
N ILE A 190 21.87 -10.00 3.51
CA ILE A 190 21.33 -10.80 2.40
C ILE A 190 21.68 -10.18 1.04
N PHE A 191 21.69 -8.85 0.96
CA PHE A 191 22.03 -8.14 -0.27
C PHE A 191 22.99 -6.99 -0.03
N SER A 192 23.60 -6.51 -1.12
CA SER A 192 24.21 -5.19 -1.17
C SER A 192 23.50 -4.30 -2.18
N CYS A 193 23.21 -3.07 -1.79
CA CYS A 193 22.67 -2.04 -2.67
C CYS A 193 23.82 -1.22 -3.24
N LYS A 194 23.89 -1.07 -4.56
CA LYS A 194 24.86 -0.21 -5.23
C LYS A 194 24.14 0.91 -5.96
N PHE A 195 24.24 2.11 -5.42
CA PHE A 195 23.79 3.31 -6.09
C PHE A 195 24.88 3.83 -7.04
N SER A 196 24.46 4.28 -8.21
CA SER A 196 25.33 5.03 -9.11
C SER A 196 24.53 6.07 -9.87
N GLN A 197 25.23 7.13 -10.23
CA GLN A 197 24.73 8.21 -11.06
C GLN A 197 25.60 8.21 -12.30
N ASP A 198 25.08 7.71 -13.42
CA ASP A 198 25.85 7.64 -14.65
C ASP A 198 26.20 9.05 -15.12
N ARG A 199 27.48 9.38 -14.98
CA ARG A 199 28.16 10.34 -15.83
C ARG A 199 28.82 9.52 -16.90
N VAL A 200 28.39 9.64 -18.15
CA VAL A 200 28.99 9.05 -19.37
C VAL A 200 30.38 8.45 -19.11
N SER A 201 30.42 7.17 -18.75
CA SER A 201 31.66 6.40 -18.64
C SER A 201 31.43 5.08 -19.38
N GLN A 202 32.06 4.98 -20.55
CA GLN A 202 32.12 3.80 -21.42
C GLN A 202 32.69 2.59 -20.66
N ALA A 203 31.86 1.75 -20.02
CA ALA A 203 32.32 0.44 -19.55
C ALA A 203 31.22 -0.58 -19.23
N ASP A 204 29.92 -0.23 -19.22
CA ASP A 204 28.84 -1.16 -18.85
C ASP A 204 28.08 -1.63 -20.13
N PRO A 205 27.95 -2.94 -20.41
CA PRO A 205 27.24 -3.48 -21.59
C PRO A 205 25.76 -3.06 -21.69
N LEU A 206 25.20 -2.55 -20.59
CA LEU A 206 23.84 -2.00 -20.51
C LEU A 206 23.66 -0.65 -21.24
N ASN A 207 24.74 -0.01 -21.67
CA ASN A 207 24.70 1.33 -22.30
C ASN A 207 24.32 1.34 -23.79
N ALA A 208 23.97 0.20 -24.39
CA ALA A 208 23.64 0.12 -25.83
C ALA A 208 22.37 0.91 -26.25
N PHE A 209 21.57 1.42 -25.30
CA PHE A 209 20.30 2.10 -25.59
C PHE A 209 20.38 3.63 -25.72
N TRP A 210 21.49 4.30 -25.37
CA TRP A 210 21.53 5.77 -25.28
C TRP A 210 22.83 6.35 -25.85
N SER A 211 22.74 7.06 -26.98
CA SER A 211 23.81 7.90 -27.55
C SER A 211 23.25 9.28 -27.88
N PHE A 212 23.52 10.27 -27.04
CA PHE A 212 23.45 11.68 -27.42
C PHE A 212 24.70 12.40 -26.90
N SER A 213 25.37 13.10 -27.81
CA SER A 213 26.58 13.88 -27.59
C SER A 213 26.28 15.17 -26.82
N GLY A 214 27.21 15.60 -25.96
CA GLY A 214 27.35 17.03 -25.63
C GLY A 214 27.77 17.37 -24.20
N ASP A 215 29.07 17.60 -24.04
CA ASP A 215 29.74 18.66 -23.26
C ASP A 215 29.78 18.68 -21.70
N ARG A 216 30.92 19.20 -21.21
CA ARG A 216 31.50 19.14 -19.85
C ARG A 216 30.70 19.89 -18.76
N PRO A 217 30.67 19.43 -17.48
CA PRO A 217 29.80 20.02 -16.45
C PRO A 217 30.48 21.02 -15.50
N ASP A 218 29.73 22.05 -15.15
CA ASP A 218 29.91 22.89 -13.95
C ASP A 218 29.37 22.15 -12.71
N GLN A 219 30.07 22.25 -11.57
CA GLN A 219 29.79 21.49 -10.33
C GLN A 219 28.42 21.84 -9.72
N GLU A 220 27.80 22.94 -10.17
CA GLU A 220 26.47 23.37 -9.75
C GLU A 220 25.32 22.64 -10.50
N THR A 221 25.60 22.09 -11.68
CA THR A 221 24.67 21.31 -12.52
C THR A 221 24.47 19.89 -11.97
N GLU A 222 25.52 19.33 -11.34
CA GLU A 222 25.53 18.01 -10.68
C GLU A 222 24.46 17.89 -9.57
N ARG A 223 24.08 19.01 -8.95
CA ARG A 223 23.03 19.07 -7.91
C ARG A 223 21.62 19.26 -8.47
N ARG A 224 21.47 19.55 -9.76
CA ARG A 224 20.19 19.84 -10.43
C ARG A 224 19.71 18.68 -11.31
N GLU A 225 20.61 17.83 -11.78
CA GLU A 225 20.24 16.71 -12.65
C GLU A 225 20.03 15.42 -11.85
N ARG A 226 18.76 15.13 -11.54
CA ARG A 226 18.30 13.82 -11.07
C ARG A 226 18.01 12.93 -12.28
N LYS A 227 19.02 12.83 -13.14
CA LYS A 227 19.04 12.06 -14.39
C LYS A 227 20.02 10.90 -14.21
N GLY A 228 19.72 9.75 -14.81
CA GLY A 228 20.65 8.61 -14.85
C GLY A 228 20.99 7.99 -13.49
N TRP A 229 20.14 8.15 -12.47
CA TRP A 229 20.31 7.38 -11.24
C TRP A 229 19.94 5.93 -11.51
N LYS A 230 20.79 5.04 -11.03
CA LYS A 230 20.59 3.59 -11.08
C LYS A 230 20.96 2.96 -9.74
N VAL A 231 20.19 1.97 -9.35
CA VAL A 231 20.44 1.13 -8.18
C VAL A 231 20.50 -0.30 -8.68
N LYS A 232 21.56 -1.02 -8.31
CA LYS A 232 21.69 -2.47 -8.52
C LYS A 232 21.69 -3.15 -7.16
N ILE A 233 20.87 -4.18 -6.99
CA ILE A 233 20.86 -5.06 -5.82
C ILE A 233 21.68 -6.28 -6.18
N HIS A 234 22.69 -6.58 -5.37
CA HIS A 234 23.52 -7.77 -5.55
C HIS A 234 23.27 -8.75 -4.41
N ASP A 235 23.33 -10.03 -4.74
CA ASP A 235 23.35 -11.11 -3.76
C ASP A 235 24.69 -11.15 -2.99
N LEU A 236 24.87 -12.17 -2.15
CA LEU A 236 26.11 -12.39 -1.41
C LEU A 236 27.28 -12.85 -2.29
N SER A 237 27.02 -13.33 -3.51
CA SER A 237 28.07 -13.68 -4.48
C SER A 237 28.60 -12.44 -5.22
N GLY A 238 27.89 -11.30 -5.13
CA GLY A 238 28.19 -10.09 -5.87
C GLY A 238 27.52 -10.02 -7.24
N SER A 239 26.63 -10.97 -7.55
CA SER A 239 25.84 -11.00 -8.79
C SER A 239 24.67 -10.04 -8.70
N ALA A 240 24.44 -9.24 -9.74
CA ALA A 240 23.32 -8.29 -9.78
C ALA A 240 22.00 -9.05 -10.03
N VAL A 241 21.12 -9.10 -9.02
CA VAL A 241 19.88 -9.91 -9.03
C VAL A 241 18.61 -9.06 -9.18
N ALA A 242 18.71 -7.75 -9.04
CA ALA A 242 17.65 -6.80 -9.39
C ALA A 242 18.24 -5.42 -9.64
N ALA A 243 17.54 -4.58 -10.40
CA ALA A 243 17.93 -3.18 -10.55
C ALA A 243 16.73 -2.24 -10.71
N ALA A 244 16.96 -0.97 -10.40
CA ALA A 244 16.04 0.12 -10.65
C ALA A 244 16.80 1.28 -11.29
N PHE A 245 16.28 1.85 -12.37
CA PHE A 245 16.90 3.00 -13.01
C PHE A 245 15.88 3.98 -13.54
N ILE A 246 16.26 5.25 -13.59
CA ILE A 246 15.40 6.32 -14.09
C ILE A 246 15.26 6.20 -15.62
N THR A 247 14.02 6.07 -16.10
CA THR A 247 13.67 6.12 -17.53
C THR A 247 13.10 7.46 -17.94
N THR A 248 12.32 8.10 -17.07
CA THR A 248 11.87 9.49 -17.25
C THR A 248 12.54 10.36 -16.19
N PRO A 249 13.38 11.33 -16.59
CA PRO A 249 14.17 12.11 -15.65
C PRO A 249 13.28 12.97 -14.74
N PHE A 250 13.71 13.13 -13.49
CA PHE A 250 13.03 14.01 -12.54
C PHE A 250 13.45 15.45 -12.83
N VAL A 251 12.57 16.20 -13.51
CA VAL A 251 12.80 17.58 -13.94
C VAL A 251 11.64 18.50 -13.53
N PRO A 252 11.86 19.82 -13.37
CA PRO A 252 10.78 20.75 -13.08
C PRO A 252 9.72 20.73 -14.18
N SER A 253 8.44 20.70 -13.80
CA SER A 253 7.34 20.90 -14.73
C SER A 253 7.18 22.38 -15.11
N THR A 254 6.63 22.64 -16.30
CA THR A 254 6.38 24.01 -16.79
C THR A 254 5.64 24.85 -15.76
N GLY A 255 6.19 26.01 -15.41
CA GLY A 255 5.60 26.94 -14.43
C GLY A 255 5.85 26.59 -12.96
N CYS A 256 6.53 25.48 -12.65
CA CYS A 256 6.85 25.06 -11.28
C CYS A 256 8.36 24.83 -11.09
N ASP A 257 8.80 24.76 -9.84
CA ASP A 257 10.17 24.40 -9.48
C ASP A 257 10.29 23.00 -8.87
N TRP A 258 9.33 22.11 -9.15
CA TRP A 258 9.30 20.71 -8.70
C TRP A 258 8.76 19.81 -9.81
N VAL A 259 8.93 18.49 -9.62
CA VAL A 259 8.35 17.45 -10.48
C VAL A 259 6.85 17.39 -10.20
N ALA A 260 5.99 17.83 -11.12
CA ALA A 260 4.55 17.83 -10.93
C ALA A 260 3.88 16.63 -11.63
N ARG A 261 2.60 16.38 -11.33
CA ARG A 261 1.81 15.30 -11.93
C ARG A 261 1.78 15.32 -13.46
N SER A 262 1.92 16.51 -14.07
CA SER A 262 1.93 16.66 -15.54
C SER A 262 3.20 16.10 -16.21
N ASN A 263 4.27 15.90 -15.46
CA ASN A 263 5.51 15.31 -15.94
C ASN A 263 6.19 14.53 -14.80
N PRO A 264 5.66 13.34 -14.44
CA PRO A 264 6.22 12.54 -13.36
C PRO A 264 7.59 11.97 -13.74
N GLY A 265 8.48 11.87 -12.76
CA GLY A 265 9.71 11.09 -12.91
C GLY A 265 9.38 9.60 -12.83
N THR A 266 10.11 8.77 -13.58
CA THR A 266 9.79 7.34 -13.69
C THR A 266 11.03 6.49 -13.47
N TRP A 267 10.88 5.46 -12.64
CA TRP A 267 11.83 4.37 -12.50
C TRP A 267 11.30 3.13 -13.20
N LEU A 268 12.17 2.43 -13.91
CA LEU A 268 11.93 1.06 -14.37
C LEU A 268 12.63 0.09 -13.42
N ILE A 269 11.88 -0.87 -12.93
CA ILE A 269 12.35 -1.95 -12.06
C ILE A 269 12.52 -3.19 -12.94
N VAL A 270 13.70 -3.79 -12.88
CA VAL A 270 14.10 -4.89 -13.74
C VAL A 270 14.68 -6.05 -12.93
N ARG A 271 14.55 -7.25 -13.49
CA ARG A 271 15.21 -8.47 -13.03
C ARG A 271 16.09 -9.05 -14.14
N PRO A 272 17.10 -9.87 -13.80
CA PRO A 272 17.83 -10.63 -14.80
C PRO A 272 16.88 -11.50 -15.63
N ASP A 273 17.15 -11.58 -16.94
CA ASP A 273 16.44 -12.47 -17.84
C ASP A 273 16.86 -13.93 -17.58
N THR A 274 15.90 -14.82 -17.39
CA THR A 274 16.16 -16.25 -17.16
C THR A 274 16.65 -16.99 -18.42
N PHE A 275 16.37 -16.46 -19.61
CA PHE A 275 16.64 -17.12 -20.90
C PHE A 275 17.88 -16.56 -21.61
N ARG A 276 18.31 -15.34 -21.26
CA ARG A 276 19.41 -14.64 -21.91
C ARG A 276 20.38 -14.12 -20.85
N HIS A 277 21.58 -14.68 -20.86
CA HIS A 277 22.66 -14.22 -19.99
C HIS A 277 22.94 -12.73 -20.23
N GLU A 278 23.04 -11.97 -19.15
CA GLU A 278 23.32 -10.52 -19.12
C GLU A 278 22.20 -9.59 -19.64
N SER A 279 21.01 -10.08 -20.01
CA SER A 279 19.87 -9.20 -20.30
C SER A 279 18.97 -8.99 -19.09
N TRP A 280 18.19 -7.91 -19.16
CA TRP A 280 17.28 -7.48 -18.10
C TRP A 280 15.86 -7.45 -18.62
N GLN A 281 14.94 -8.01 -17.85
CA GLN A 281 13.52 -8.00 -18.13
C GLN A 281 12.80 -6.95 -17.27
N PRO A 282 11.91 -6.14 -17.88
CA PRO A 282 11.10 -5.20 -17.14
C PRO A 282 10.08 -5.93 -16.25
N TRP A 283 9.99 -5.52 -14.99
CA TRP A 283 9.04 -6.09 -14.04
C TRP A 283 7.98 -5.07 -13.61
N GLY A 284 8.39 -3.83 -13.37
CA GLY A 284 7.49 -2.81 -12.87
C GLY A 284 7.95 -1.40 -13.16
N LYS A 285 7.03 -0.46 -13.09
CA LYS A 285 7.24 0.95 -13.35
C LYS A 285 6.76 1.77 -12.17
N LEU A 286 7.65 2.55 -11.56
CA LEU A 286 7.33 3.46 -10.46
C LEU A 286 7.36 4.90 -10.97
N GLU A 287 6.21 5.56 -11.01
CA GLU A 287 6.07 6.99 -11.25
C GLU A 287 6.11 7.74 -9.92
N ALA A 288 6.76 8.90 -9.89
CA ALA A 288 6.77 9.76 -8.72
C ALA A 288 6.74 11.25 -9.08
N TRP A 289 5.96 12.01 -8.31
CA TRP A 289 5.85 13.45 -8.42
C TRP A 289 5.47 14.09 -7.08
N ARG A 290 5.63 15.40 -6.98
CA ARG A 290 5.28 16.21 -5.81
C ARG A 290 3.97 16.95 -6.05
N GLU A 291 3.07 16.88 -5.08
CA GLU A 291 1.85 17.67 -5.03
C GLU A 291 1.91 18.68 -3.88
N ARG A 292 1.79 19.95 -4.24
CA ARG A 292 1.74 21.05 -3.29
C ARG A 292 0.30 21.55 -3.18
N GLY A 293 -0.27 21.41 -1.99
CA GLY A 293 -1.56 21.99 -1.61
C GLY A 293 -1.50 22.50 -0.17
N THR A 294 -2.52 22.19 0.64
CA THR A 294 -2.47 22.44 2.09
C THR A 294 -1.39 21.62 2.80
N ARG A 295 -0.98 20.50 2.19
CA ARG A 295 0.12 19.64 2.61
C ARG A 295 1.05 19.44 1.42
N ASP A 296 2.33 19.27 1.72
CA ASP A 296 3.35 18.99 0.72
C ASP A 296 3.63 17.49 0.68
N LEU A 297 3.17 16.84 -0.38
CA LEU A 297 3.12 15.39 -0.53
C LEU A 297 3.92 14.92 -1.75
N ILE A 298 4.46 13.72 -1.67
CA ILE A 298 5.11 13.03 -2.78
C ILE A 298 4.26 11.81 -3.10
N CYS A 299 3.71 11.78 -4.31
CA CYS A 299 2.96 10.63 -4.79
C CYS A 299 3.91 9.62 -5.42
N CYS A 300 3.76 8.36 -5.06
CA CYS A 300 4.43 7.21 -5.65
C CYS A 300 3.36 6.29 -6.23
N ARG A 301 3.39 6.07 -7.54
CA ARG A 301 2.44 5.22 -8.26
C ARG A 301 3.19 4.08 -8.95
N PHE A 302 2.88 2.85 -8.56
CA PHE A 302 3.55 1.65 -9.06
C PHE A 302 2.62 0.83 -9.95
N HIS A 303 3.12 0.51 -11.13
CA HIS A 303 2.49 -0.40 -12.09
C HIS A 303 3.32 -1.66 -12.24
N LEU A 304 2.67 -2.81 -12.26
CA LEU A 304 3.28 -4.08 -12.64
C LEU A 304 3.14 -4.24 -14.15
N LEU A 305 4.23 -4.69 -14.80
CA LEU A 305 4.25 -4.91 -16.25
C LEU A 305 3.96 -6.39 -16.52
N SER A 306 2.97 -6.67 -17.38
CA SER A 306 2.68 -8.04 -17.81
C SER A 306 3.52 -8.41 -19.03
N GLU A 307 4.17 -9.57 -18.99
CA GLU A 307 4.82 -10.19 -20.16
C GLU A 307 3.72 -10.69 -21.11
N ALA A 308 3.25 -9.84 -22.03
CA ALA A 308 2.42 -10.29 -23.14
C ALA A 308 3.34 -10.73 -24.28
N HIS A 309 3.36 -12.04 -24.55
CA HIS A 309 3.86 -12.56 -25.81
C HIS A 309 2.99 -11.99 -26.94
N GLU A 310 3.64 -11.29 -27.88
CA GLU A 310 3.10 -10.75 -29.13
C GLU A 310 1.71 -10.06 -29.03
N GLY A 311 1.71 -8.75 -28.76
CA GLY A 311 0.56 -7.89 -29.09
C GLY A 311 -0.18 -7.25 -27.90
N GLY A 312 0.56 -6.66 -26.95
CA GLY A 312 0.01 -5.69 -26.01
C GLY A 312 0.31 -6.00 -24.54
N GLY A 313 1.52 -5.66 -24.08
CA GLY A 313 1.85 -5.69 -22.65
C GLY A 313 1.00 -4.68 -21.90
N GLY A 314 0.14 -5.15 -21.00
CA GLY A 314 -0.68 -4.30 -20.13
C GLY A 314 0.11 -3.82 -18.91
N GLU A 315 -0.07 -2.55 -18.54
CA GLU A 315 0.36 -2.01 -17.24
C GLU A 315 -0.78 -2.18 -16.22
N LEU A 316 -0.56 -2.91 -15.12
CA LEU A 316 -1.52 -3.07 -14.03
C LEU A 316 -1.15 -2.14 -12.87
N LEU A 317 -2.01 -1.17 -12.55
CA LEU A 317 -1.82 -0.34 -11.36
C LEU A 317 -1.90 -1.21 -10.10
N MET A 318 -0.83 -1.24 -9.32
CA MET A 318 -0.72 -2.03 -8.10
C MET A 318 -0.79 -1.18 -6.83
N SER A 319 -0.32 0.07 -6.88
CA SER A 319 -0.33 0.97 -5.73
C SER A 319 -0.22 2.44 -6.14
N GLU A 320 -0.92 3.32 -5.44
CA GLU A 320 -0.77 4.77 -5.52
C GLU A 320 -0.84 5.37 -4.11
N ILE A 321 0.28 5.89 -3.61
CA ILE A 321 0.43 6.33 -2.22
C ILE A 321 0.99 7.75 -2.17
N PHE A 322 0.42 8.57 -1.28
CA PHE A 322 0.91 9.91 -0.97
C PHE A 322 1.73 9.90 0.32
N LEU A 323 3.02 10.13 0.19
CA LEU A 323 3.98 10.23 1.29
C LEU A 323 4.13 11.70 1.70
N ASN A 324 4.33 11.96 3.00
CA ASN A 324 4.59 13.33 3.44
C ASN A 324 6.04 13.71 3.10
N SER A 325 6.25 14.85 2.44
CA SER A 325 7.60 15.26 2.02
C SER A 325 8.57 15.45 3.20
N GLU A 326 8.13 15.98 4.34
CA GLU A 326 9.00 16.27 5.50
C GLU A 326 9.11 15.11 6.49
N LYS A 327 8.02 14.34 6.66
CA LYS A 327 7.94 13.24 7.63
C LYS A 327 8.24 11.89 7.01
N GLY A 328 8.14 11.76 5.70
CA GLY A 328 8.16 10.48 5.00
C GLY A 328 6.83 9.76 5.12
N GLY A 329 6.86 8.44 5.08
CA GLY A 329 5.66 7.62 5.18
C GLY A 329 5.95 6.16 4.88
N GLU A 330 4.88 5.43 4.66
CA GLU A 330 4.94 4.02 4.27
C GLU A 330 4.30 3.87 2.89
N PHE A 331 5.09 3.41 1.93
CA PHE A 331 4.59 2.90 0.66
C PHE A 331 4.21 1.42 0.86
N PHE A 332 3.10 0.96 0.31
CA PHE A 332 2.71 -0.45 0.42
C PHE A 332 1.98 -0.92 -0.83
N ILE A 333 2.02 -2.22 -1.07
CA ILE A 333 1.25 -2.92 -2.11
C ILE A 333 0.37 -3.95 -1.41
N ASP A 334 -0.93 -3.86 -1.64
CA ASP A 334 -1.95 -4.74 -1.04
C ASP A 334 -3.03 -4.99 -2.09
N THR A 335 -3.11 -6.23 -2.58
CA THR A 335 -3.98 -6.58 -3.70
C THR A 335 -5.46 -6.57 -3.32
N ASP A 336 -5.81 -6.73 -2.03
CA ASP A 336 -7.20 -6.60 -1.58
C ASP A 336 -7.71 -5.17 -1.72
N ARG A 337 -6.84 -4.18 -1.48
CA ARG A 337 -7.19 -2.76 -1.66
C ARG A 337 -7.41 -2.46 -3.13
N GLN A 338 -6.61 -3.06 -4.01
CA GLN A 338 -6.73 -2.82 -5.43
C GLN A 338 -8.00 -3.45 -6.03
N VAL A 339 -8.34 -4.68 -5.65
CA VAL A 339 -9.61 -5.31 -6.03
C VAL A 339 -10.80 -4.45 -5.59
N ARG A 340 -10.76 -3.89 -4.38
CA ARG A 340 -11.80 -2.97 -3.88
C ARG A 340 -11.87 -1.65 -4.65
N ALA A 341 -10.71 -1.05 -4.96
CA ALA A 341 -10.66 0.18 -5.75
C ALA A 341 -11.21 -0.03 -7.16
N ALA A 342 -10.89 -1.17 -7.80
CA ALA A 342 -11.41 -1.55 -9.10
C ALA A 342 -12.93 -1.81 -9.07
N ALA A 343 -13.42 -2.55 -8.06
CA ALA A 343 -14.85 -2.80 -7.88
C ALA A 343 -15.68 -1.54 -7.59
N ALA A 344 -15.07 -0.49 -7.01
CA ALA A 344 -15.72 0.80 -6.80
C ALA A 344 -15.75 1.70 -8.06
N ALA A 345 -14.91 1.40 -9.06
CA ALA A 345 -14.72 2.23 -10.25
C ALA A 345 -15.59 1.81 -11.46
N THR A 346 -16.21 0.63 -11.44
CA THR A 346 -17.01 0.10 -12.56
C THR A 346 -18.44 -0.28 -12.14
N PRO A 347 -19.49 0.13 -12.89
CA PRO A 347 -20.76 -0.56 -12.84
C PRO A 347 -20.62 -1.91 -13.56
N VAL A 348 -21.00 -2.98 -12.87
CA VAL A 348 -21.04 -4.39 -13.29
C VAL A 348 -21.11 -4.62 -14.81
N PRO A 349 -20.25 -5.52 -15.34
CA PRO A 349 -20.71 -6.50 -16.31
C PRO A 349 -20.56 -7.93 -15.76
N SER A 350 -21.46 -8.77 -16.23
CA SER A 350 -21.72 -10.16 -15.86
C SER A 350 -20.48 -11.10 -15.92
N PRO A 351 -20.47 -12.21 -15.16
CA PRO A 351 -19.35 -13.14 -15.11
C PRO A 351 -19.42 -14.11 -16.29
N GLN A 352 -18.75 -13.81 -17.40
CA GLN A 352 -18.41 -14.81 -18.41
C GLN A 352 -17.06 -14.47 -19.04
N SER A 353 -16.01 -15.17 -18.59
CA SER A 353 -15.05 -15.78 -19.53
C SER A 353 -14.12 -16.72 -18.77
N SER A 354 -14.27 -18.01 -19.08
CA SER A 354 -13.32 -19.08 -18.78
C SER A 354 -12.07 -18.86 -19.63
N GLY A 355 -10.93 -18.56 -19.00
CA GLY A 355 -9.65 -18.44 -19.69
C GLY A 355 -8.51 -18.62 -18.68
N ASP A 356 -7.66 -19.60 -18.96
CA ASP A 356 -6.59 -20.10 -18.10
C ASP A 356 -5.57 -19.02 -17.70
N TYR A 357 -5.58 -18.62 -16.42
CA TYR A 357 -4.52 -17.79 -15.82
C TYR A 357 -3.39 -18.70 -15.32
N ALA A 358 -2.62 -19.24 -16.26
CA ALA A 358 -1.34 -19.89 -15.97
C ALA A 358 -0.24 -18.81 -15.91
N GLY A 359 0.20 -18.46 -14.70
CA GLY A 359 1.37 -17.61 -14.48
C GLY A 359 1.42 -16.94 -13.10
N LEU A 360 0.29 -16.36 -12.67
CA LEU A 360 0.03 -15.90 -11.30
C LEU A 360 -1.49 -15.89 -11.10
N SER A 361 -2.09 -17.06 -10.85
CA SER A 361 -3.45 -17.11 -10.29
C SER A 361 -3.46 -16.24 -9.01
N PRO A 362 -4.47 -15.38 -8.76
CA PRO A 362 -4.54 -14.62 -7.51
C PRO A 362 -4.86 -15.59 -6.38
N VAL A 363 -3.83 -16.33 -5.96
CA VAL A 363 -3.81 -17.16 -4.77
C VAL A 363 -3.90 -16.18 -3.61
N VAL A 364 -5.14 -15.92 -3.18
CA VAL A 364 -5.52 -15.15 -1.99
C VAL A 364 -4.98 -13.71 -2.01
N GLY A 365 -5.81 -12.75 -2.43
CA GLY A 365 -5.51 -11.32 -2.31
C GLY A 365 -5.02 -10.94 -0.89
N GLY A 366 -4.20 -9.89 -0.78
CA GLY A 366 -3.67 -9.40 0.49
C GLY A 366 -2.37 -8.62 0.37
N PHE A 367 -1.68 -8.46 1.50
CA PHE A 367 -0.43 -7.72 1.62
C PHE A 367 0.68 -8.32 0.73
N VAL A 368 1.37 -7.48 -0.01
CA VAL A 368 2.54 -7.90 -0.80
C VAL A 368 3.80 -7.35 -0.13
N MET A 369 3.90 -6.03 -0.06
CA MET A 369 5.05 -5.37 0.55
C MET A 369 4.65 -4.08 1.26
N SER A 370 5.49 -3.64 2.19
CA SER A 370 5.56 -2.24 2.61
C SER A 370 7.01 -1.77 2.68
N CYS A 371 7.22 -0.48 2.46
CA CYS A 371 8.51 0.19 2.55
C CYS A 371 8.31 1.50 3.30
N ARG A 372 8.90 1.60 4.48
CA ARG A 372 8.90 2.83 5.28
C ARG A 372 10.12 3.66 4.97
N VAL A 373 9.90 4.89 4.54
CA VAL A 373 10.94 5.86 4.15
C VAL A 373 10.86 7.12 4.98
N GLN A 374 11.99 7.79 5.16
CA GLN A 374 12.05 9.07 5.87
C GLN A 374 11.82 10.24 4.91
N GLY A 375 11.39 11.36 5.48
CA GLY A 375 11.19 12.60 4.74
C GLY A 375 12.49 13.32 4.40
N GLU A 376 12.36 14.40 3.65
CA GLU A 376 13.45 15.25 3.21
C GLU A 376 14.35 15.73 4.37
N GLY A 377 15.66 15.72 4.15
CA GLY A 377 16.66 16.21 5.11
C GLY A 377 17.00 15.23 6.25
N LYS A 378 16.38 14.04 6.28
CA LYS A 378 16.73 12.98 7.24
C LYS A 378 17.52 11.87 6.53
N SER A 379 18.38 11.20 7.30
CA SER A 379 19.01 9.96 6.86
C SER A 379 17.95 8.87 6.77
N SER A 380 17.68 8.41 5.55
CA SER A 380 16.65 7.40 5.30
C SER A 380 17.28 6.02 5.24
N LYS A 381 16.76 5.12 6.06
CA LYS A 381 17.14 3.71 6.11
C LYS A 381 15.89 2.88 5.85
N PRO A 382 15.55 2.61 4.58
CA PRO A 382 14.31 1.94 4.24
C PRO A 382 14.11 0.65 5.06
N LEU A 383 12.95 0.54 5.70
CA LEU A 383 12.49 -0.68 6.37
C LEU A 383 11.44 -1.32 5.47
N VAL A 384 11.71 -2.53 5.01
CA VAL A 384 10.88 -3.24 4.04
C VAL A 384 10.27 -4.48 4.69
N GLN A 385 8.96 -4.63 4.58
CA GLN A 385 8.25 -5.85 4.93
C GLN A 385 7.77 -6.51 3.65
N LEU A 386 7.95 -7.83 3.53
CA LEU A 386 7.59 -8.59 2.34
C LEU A 386 6.88 -9.88 2.74
N ALA A 387 5.66 -10.09 2.27
CA ALA A 387 4.91 -11.31 2.57
C ALA A 387 5.60 -12.54 1.96
N MET A 388 5.82 -13.57 2.77
CA MET A 388 6.54 -14.78 2.40
C MET A 388 5.91 -15.48 1.18
N ARG A 389 4.58 -15.46 1.05
CA ARG A 389 3.85 -16.08 -0.10
C ARG A 389 4.23 -15.51 -1.47
N HIS A 390 4.83 -14.32 -1.52
CA HIS A 390 5.26 -13.67 -2.77
C HIS A 390 6.76 -13.84 -3.06
N VAL A 391 7.43 -14.70 -2.29
CA VAL A 391 8.87 -14.92 -2.37
C VAL A 391 9.14 -16.41 -2.51
N MET A 392 9.46 -16.86 -3.72
CA MET A 392 9.82 -18.26 -3.99
C MET A 392 11.33 -18.47 -3.88
N CYS A 393 12.12 -17.43 -4.19
CA CYS A 393 13.57 -17.43 -4.05
C CYS A 393 14.11 -16.10 -3.51
N VAL A 394 15.42 -16.01 -3.27
CA VAL A 394 16.05 -14.80 -2.72
C VAL A 394 16.00 -13.65 -3.75
N GLU A 395 16.09 -13.98 -5.03
CA GLU A 395 16.02 -13.03 -6.15
C GLU A 395 14.66 -12.34 -6.23
N ASP A 396 13.56 -13.06 -5.92
CA ASP A 396 12.23 -12.45 -5.81
C ASP A 396 12.21 -11.36 -4.74
N ALA A 397 12.88 -11.55 -3.60
CA ALA A 397 12.97 -10.51 -2.58
C ALA A 397 13.81 -9.31 -3.04
N ALA A 398 14.86 -9.55 -3.85
CA ALA A 398 15.73 -8.50 -4.36
C ALA A 398 14.98 -7.49 -5.24
N ILE A 399 13.97 -7.93 -5.99
CA ILE A 399 13.19 -7.03 -6.86
C ILE A 399 12.38 -6.01 -6.06
N PHE A 400 11.86 -6.42 -4.90
CA PHE A 400 11.19 -5.52 -3.97
C PHE A 400 12.18 -4.61 -3.25
N MET A 401 13.43 -5.03 -3.04
CA MET A 401 14.49 -4.15 -2.53
C MET A 401 14.85 -3.07 -3.54
N ALA A 402 14.90 -3.40 -4.84
CA ALA A 402 15.11 -2.41 -5.90
C ALA A 402 13.96 -1.40 -5.95
N LEU A 403 12.71 -1.86 -5.85
CA LEU A 403 11.54 -0.98 -5.74
C LEU A 403 11.59 -0.09 -4.48
N ALA A 404 11.95 -0.65 -3.32
CA ALA A 404 12.09 0.10 -2.08
C ALA A 404 13.15 1.21 -2.19
N ALA A 405 14.30 0.91 -2.80
CA ALA A 405 15.34 1.89 -3.10
C ALA A 405 14.83 3.01 -4.03
N ALA A 406 14.05 2.66 -5.07
CA ALA A 406 13.45 3.64 -5.97
C ALA A 406 12.44 4.55 -5.26
N VAL A 407 11.60 4.00 -4.36
CA VAL A 407 10.67 4.79 -3.53
C VAL A 407 11.43 5.76 -2.63
N ASP A 408 12.49 5.28 -1.95
CA ASP A 408 13.33 6.09 -1.07
C ASP A 408 13.99 7.25 -1.81
N LEU A 409 14.66 6.94 -2.93
CA LEU A 409 15.32 7.94 -3.78
C LEU A 409 14.33 8.92 -4.40
N SER A 410 13.07 8.53 -4.62
CA SER A 410 12.03 9.41 -5.13
C SER A 410 11.67 10.55 -4.16
N ILE A 411 11.84 10.35 -2.84
CA ILE A 411 11.66 11.44 -1.86
C ILE A 411 12.66 12.57 -2.13
N GLU A 412 13.91 12.22 -2.41
CA GLU A 412 14.93 13.21 -2.75
C GLU A 412 14.79 13.72 -4.19
N ALA A 413 14.44 12.82 -5.13
CA ALA A 413 14.29 13.17 -6.53
C ALA A 413 13.09 14.10 -6.80
N CYS A 414 12.15 14.22 -5.87
CA CYS A 414 11.02 15.15 -5.93
C CYS A 414 11.24 16.46 -5.15
N ARG A 415 12.43 16.69 -4.58
CA ARG A 415 12.75 17.97 -3.90
C ARG A 415 12.62 19.17 -4.86
N PRO A 416 12.32 20.39 -4.40
CA PRO A 416 12.27 21.53 -5.30
C PRO A 416 13.69 21.84 -5.84
N PHE A 417 13.78 22.30 -7.07
CA PHE A 417 15.07 22.53 -7.76
C PHE A 417 15.69 23.89 -7.40
N ARG A 418 14.89 24.86 -6.94
CA ARG A 418 15.42 26.16 -6.49
C ARG A 418 15.89 26.07 -5.04
N ARG A 419 17.12 26.52 -4.78
CA ARG A 419 17.59 26.76 -3.40
C ARG A 419 16.84 27.98 -2.84
N LYS A 420 16.30 27.89 -1.62
CA LYS A 420 16.00 29.09 -0.83
C LYS A 420 17.33 29.85 -0.70
N ILE A 421 17.45 31.02 -1.35
CA ILE A 421 18.52 31.96 -1.05
C ILE A 421 18.33 32.31 0.42
N ARG A 422 19.19 31.78 1.29
CA ARG A 422 19.27 32.24 2.67
C ARG A 422 19.66 33.71 2.55
N ARG A 423 18.70 34.62 2.72
CA ARG A 423 18.94 36.06 2.82
C ARG A 423 19.92 36.23 3.99
N ARG A 424 21.22 36.24 3.69
CA ARG A 424 22.24 36.73 4.60
C ARG A 424 22.00 38.23 4.61
N THR A 425 21.28 38.72 5.62
CA THR A 425 21.31 40.14 5.96
C THR A 425 22.76 40.47 6.26
N ARG A 426 23.46 40.98 5.25
CA ARG A 426 24.71 41.69 5.46
C ARG A 426 24.31 42.99 6.14
N HIS A 427 24.41 43.02 7.47
CA HIS A 427 24.52 44.27 8.17
C HIS A 427 25.89 44.84 7.79
N SER A 428 25.88 45.78 6.85
CA SER A 428 26.98 46.71 6.64
C SER A 428 27.04 47.61 7.86
N TRP A 429 28.19 47.60 8.52
CA TRP A 429 28.56 48.52 9.59
C TRP A 429 28.81 49.92 9.03
#